data_AF-H2YXB3-F1
#
_entry.id   AF-H2YXB3-F1
#
_cell.length_a   1.000
_cell.length_b   1.000
_cell.length_c   1.000
_cell.angle_alpha   90.00
_cell.angle_beta   90.00
_cell.angle_gamma   90.00
#
_symmetry.space_group_name_H-M   'P 1'
#
loop_
_entity.id
_entity.type
_entity.pdbx_description
1 polymer ?
#
loop_
_entity_poly.entity_id
_entity_poly.type
_entity_poly.pdbx_seq_one_letter_code
_entity_poly.pdbx_strand_id
1 'polypeptide(L)'
;MIAELGEEGFYKMQKETLAAGTSCHSLIEQCLKGTPMNDISPGENSVKLWQSVTSVLDEVNDMIATEHKVTHSYLGYSGYLDCIASYKGQTCLIDWKTSKKPKYKLQDCYDDPVQIAAYVGAYNSSSGVKNQIVNGVVVKIYHNGKPASAFQINDFMMQFYWRKWLERLALYHDIVSNNTNT
;
A
#
# COMPACT_ATOMS: atom_id res chain seq x y z
N MET A 1 -14.54 -12.45 -16.87
CA MET A 1 -13.46 -11.61 -17.43
C MET A 1 -12.77 -12.23 -18.62
N ILE A 2 -11.99 -13.33 -18.54
CA ILE A 2 -11.43 -13.96 -19.76
C ILE A 2 -12.54 -14.43 -20.70
N ALA A 3 -13.57 -15.09 -20.15
CA ALA A 3 -14.76 -15.49 -20.91
C ALA A 3 -15.58 -14.30 -21.49
N GLU A 4 -15.38 -13.07 -20.99
CA GLU A 4 -16.13 -11.88 -21.41
C GLU A 4 -15.34 -10.99 -22.38
N LEU A 5 -14.03 -10.88 -22.19
CA LEU A 5 -13.13 -9.97 -22.91
C LEU A 5 -12.20 -10.68 -23.89
N GLY A 6 -12.16 -12.01 -23.85
CA GLY A 6 -11.09 -12.79 -24.45
C GLY A 6 -9.77 -12.66 -23.69
N GLU A 7 -8.81 -13.50 -24.04
CA GLU A 7 -7.48 -13.52 -23.41
C GLU A 7 -6.69 -12.23 -23.70
N GLU A 8 -6.65 -11.78 -24.95
CA GLU A 8 -6.00 -10.53 -25.34
C GLU A 8 -6.62 -9.30 -24.65
N GLY A 9 -7.95 -9.23 -24.62
CA GLY A 9 -8.68 -8.15 -23.95
C GLY A 9 -8.41 -8.12 -22.45
N PHE A 10 -8.34 -9.29 -21.81
CA PHE A 10 -7.97 -9.41 -20.40
C PHE A 10 -6.53 -8.94 -20.14
N TYR A 11 -5.57 -9.32 -20.98
CA TYR A 11 -4.17 -8.88 -20.85
C TYR A 11 -4.02 -7.38 -21.06
N LYS A 12 -4.69 -6.82 -22.07
CA LYS A 12 -4.71 -5.38 -22.31
C LYS A 12 -5.27 -4.62 -21.11
N MET A 13 -6.41 -5.06 -20.59
CA MET A 13 -7.03 -4.46 -19.40
C MET A 13 -6.13 -4.55 -18.16
N GLN A 14 -5.41 -5.67 -17.96
CA GLN A 14 -4.42 -5.79 -16.87
C GLN A 14 -3.29 -4.78 -17.03
N LYS A 15 -2.69 -4.71 -18.22
CA LYS A 15 -1.59 -3.78 -18.52
C LYS A 15 -1.99 -2.33 -18.27
N GLU A 16 -3.17 -1.93 -18.72
CA GLU A 16 -3.72 -0.58 -18.49
C GLU A 16 -3.96 -0.31 -17.00
N THR A 17 -4.48 -1.30 -16.27
CA THR A 17 -4.73 -1.17 -14.81
C THR A 17 -3.41 -1.00 -14.04
N LEU A 18 -2.38 -1.77 -14.39
CA LEU A 18 -1.05 -1.65 -13.79
C LEU A 18 -0.41 -0.31 -14.13
N ALA A 19 -0.44 0.11 -15.40
CA ALA A 19 0.12 1.39 -15.83
C ALA A 19 -0.54 2.60 -15.13
N ALA A 20 -1.86 2.58 -14.96
CA ALA A 20 -2.58 3.61 -14.23
C ALA A 20 -2.19 3.63 -12.73
N GLY A 21 -2.02 2.46 -12.13
CA GLY A 21 -1.55 2.31 -10.74
C GLY A 21 -0.14 2.88 -10.54
N THR A 22 0.82 2.48 -11.39
CA THR A 22 2.19 3.00 -11.37
C THR A 22 2.21 4.51 -11.57
N SER A 23 1.48 5.04 -12.55
CA SER A 23 1.39 6.48 -12.78
C SER A 23 0.84 7.21 -11.56
N CYS A 24 -0.20 6.68 -10.91
CA CYS A 24 -0.76 7.27 -9.69
C CYS A 24 0.26 7.31 -8.55
N HIS A 25 1.00 6.22 -8.32
CA HIS A 25 2.06 6.15 -7.30
C HIS A 25 3.16 7.20 -7.57
N SER A 26 3.62 7.33 -8.82
CA SER A 26 4.62 8.33 -9.18
C SER A 26 4.16 9.78 -8.95
N LEU A 27 2.86 10.07 -9.11
CA LEU A 27 2.31 11.41 -8.81
C LEU A 27 2.26 11.67 -7.30
N ILE A 28 1.86 10.66 -6.52
CA ILE A 28 1.86 10.72 -5.05
C ILE A 28 3.28 10.94 -4.54
N GLU A 29 4.26 10.19 -5.04
CA GLU A 29 5.66 10.31 -4.65
C GLU A 29 6.22 11.72 -4.95
N GLN A 30 5.92 12.30 -6.13
CA GLN A 30 6.30 13.68 -6.46
C GLN A 30 5.73 14.68 -5.44
N CYS A 31 4.45 14.54 -5.09
CA CYS A 31 3.80 15.38 -4.11
C CYS A 31 4.45 15.26 -2.72
N LEU A 32 4.69 14.03 -2.26
CA LEU A 32 5.31 13.77 -0.96
C LEU A 32 6.76 14.27 -0.88
N LYS A 33 7.47 14.32 -2.02
CA LYS A 33 8.82 14.91 -2.15
C LYS A 33 8.82 16.44 -2.28
N GLY A 34 7.66 17.09 -2.23
CA GLY A 34 7.54 18.55 -2.11
C GLY A 34 7.05 19.26 -3.38
N THR A 35 6.68 18.56 -4.46
CA THR A 35 6.00 19.21 -5.58
C THR A 35 4.60 19.64 -5.13
N PRO A 36 4.23 20.92 -5.23
CA PRO A 36 2.89 21.38 -4.88
C PRO A 36 1.81 20.65 -5.69
N MET A 37 0.68 20.28 -5.07
CA MET A 37 -0.38 19.53 -5.76
C MET A 37 -0.93 20.24 -7.00
N ASN A 38 -0.93 21.58 -7.01
CA ASN A 38 -1.35 22.38 -8.16
C ASN A 38 -0.38 22.31 -9.36
N ASP A 39 0.87 21.92 -9.12
CA ASP A 39 1.91 21.77 -10.14
C ASP A 39 1.99 20.32 -10.65
N ILE A 40 1.29 19.38 -10.00
CA ILE A 40 1.19 18.00 -10.46
C ILE A 40 0.30 17.96 -11.71
N SER A 41 0.82 17.35 -12.78
CA SER A 41 0.13 17.18 -14.06
C SER A 41 -0.14 15.70 -14.35
N PRO A 42 -1.29 15.15 -13.93
CA PRO A 42 -1.65 13.76 -14.20
C PRO A 42 -1.89 13.51 -15.68
N GLY A 43 -1.44 12.35 -16.17
CA GLY A 43 -1.80 11.88 -17.51
C GLY A 43 -3.26 11.39 -17.59
N GLU A 44 -3.74 11.13 -18.80
CA GLU A 44 -5.13 10.69 -19.05
C GLU A 44 -5.50 9.43 -18.25
N ASN A 45 -4.57 8.50 -18.08
CA ASN A 45 -4.80 7.23 -17.38
C ASN A 45 -4.79 7.35 -15.84
N SER A 46 -4.31 8.46 -15.29
CA SER A 46 -4.19 8.66 -13.84
C SER A 46 -4.93 9.89 -13.32
N VAL A 47 -5.48 10.76 -14.17
CA VAL A 47 -6.23 11.96 -13.76
C VAL A 47 -7.37 11.67 -12.78
N LYS A 48 -8.13 10.59 -12.98
CA LYS A 48 -9.20 10.18 -12.06
C LYS A 48 -8.67 9.62 -10.76
N LEU A 49 -7.56 8.89 -10.80
CA LEU A 49 -6.93 8.37 -9.58
C LEU A 49 -6.32 9.51 -8.77
N TRP A 50 -5.68 10.48 -9.43
CA TRP A 50 -5.18 11.69 -8.80
C TRP A 50 -6.30 12.47 -8.12
N GLN A 51 -7.39 12.77 -8.85
CA GLN A 51 -8.59 13.41 -8.29
C GLN A 51 -9.14 12.67 -7.06
N SER A 52 -9.09 11.35 -7.06
CA SER A 52 -9.56 10.53 -5.96
C SER A 52 -8.69 10.70 -4.70
N VAL A 53 -7.35 10.73 -4.84
CA VAL A 53 -6.43 10.71 -3.70
C VAL A 53 -6.13 12.08 -3.10
N THR A 54 -6.32 13.18 -3.84
CA THR A 54 -5.94 14.55 -3.42
C THR A 54 -6.39 14.89 -1.99
N SER A 55 -7.67 14.67 -1.68
CA SER A 55 -8.23 14.96 -0.35
C SER A 55 -7.61 14.17 0.80
N VAL A 56 -7.03 12.99 0.52
CA VAL A 56 -6.31 12.21 1.54
C VAL A 56 -4.89 12.73 1.67
N LEU A 57 -4.24 13.13 0.57
CA LEU A 57 -2.90 13.71 0.60
C LEU A 57 -2.85 15.03 1.36
N ASP A 58 -3.93 15.83 1.36
CA ASP A 58 -4.00 17.08 2.14
C ASP A 58 -3.86 16.85 3.65
N GLU A 59 -4.20 15.65 4.11
CA GLU A 59 -4.11 15.22 5.50
C GLU A 59 -2.77 14.53 5.82
N VAL A 60 -1.87 14.41 4.82
CA VAL A 60 -0.57 13.76 4.93
C VAL A 60 0.53 14.79 5.03
N ASN A 61 1.29 14.74 6.12
CA ASN A 61 2.34 15.69 6.45
C ASN A 61 3.60 14.96 6.93
N ASP A 62 4.70 15.68 7.13
CA ASP A 62 5.92 15.16 7.79
C ASP A 62 6.37 13.79 7.23
N MET A 63 6.58 13.70 5.92
CA MET A 63 7.04 12.46 5.28
C MET A 63 8.39 12.04 5.87
N ILE A 64 8.45 10.80 6.37
CA ILE A 64 9.66 10.17 6.91
C ILE A 64 10.34 9.33 5.83
N ALA A 65 9.56 8.57 5.06
CA ALA A 65 10.06 7.70 4.00
C ALA A 65 9.01 7.54 2.89
N THR A 66 9.47 7.33 1.67
CA THR A 66 8.63 6.97 0.51
C THR A 66 9.42 5.99 -0.38
N GLU A 67 8.75 5.03 -1.01
CA GLU A 67 9.37 4.01 -1.88
C GLU A 67 10.58 3.32 -1.22
N HIS A 68 10.41 2.93 0.05
CA HIS A 68 11.54 2.54 0.90
C HIS A 68 11.65 1.02 1.04
N LYS A 69 12.84 0.48 0.79
CA LYS A 69 13.11 -0.94 1.01
C LYS A 69 13.22 -1.26 2.49
N VAL A 70 12.43 -2.23 2.96
CA VAL A 70 12.49 -2.77 4.31
C VAL A 70 12.90 -4.23 4.31
N THR A 71 13.57 -4.68 5.37
CA THR A 71 14.02 -6.07 5.52
C THR A 71 13.93 -6.49 6.98
N HIS A 72 13.30 -7.62 7.24
CA HIS A 72 13.29 -8.26 8.54
C HIS A 72 14.28 -9.42 8.55
N SER A 73 15.56 -9.14 8.82
CA SER A 73 16.64 -10.14 8.68
C SER A 73 16.39 -11.43 9.47
N TYR A 74 15.84 -11.34 10.68
CA TYR A 74 15.55 -12.52 11.50
C TYR A 74 14.41 -13.40 10.95
N LEU A 75 13.37 -12.79 10.37
CA LEU A 75 12.21 -13.51 9.81
C LEU A 75 12.36 -13.80 8.31
N GLY A 76 13.44 -13.34 7.68
CA GLY A 76 13.83 -13.73 6.32
C GLY A 76 12.98 -13.14 5.20
N TYR A 77 12.35 -11.96 5.40
CA TYR A 77 11.56 -11.31 4.34
C TYR A 77 11.95 -9.85 4.12
N SER A 78 11.69 -9.35 2.91
CA SER A 78 11.92 -7.97 2.49
C SER A 78 10.75 -7.46 1.65
N GLY A 79 10.60 -6.15 1.56
CA GLY A 79 9.59 -5.51 0.72
C GLY A 79 9.90 -4.04 0.47
N TYR A 80 9.02 -3.40 -0.27
CA TYR A 80 9.04 -1.95 -0.50
C TYR A 80 7.74 -1.38 0.05
N LEU A 81 7.85 -0.49 1.02
CA LEU A 81 6.71 0.26 1.53
C LEU A 81 6.51 1.51 0.69
N ASP A 82 5.25 1.92 0.54
CA ASP A 82 4.89 3.11 -0.21
C ASP A 82 5.30 4.38 0.53
N CYS A 83 4.83 4.55 1.77
CA CYS A 83 5.09 5.76 2.54
C CYS A 83 5.05 5.55 4.07
N ILE A 84 5.88 6.31 4.81
CA ILE A 84 5.73 6.55 6.25
C ILE A 84 5.61 8.06 6.45
N ALA A 85 4.52 8.51 7.06
CA ALA A 85 4.23 9.93 7.23
C ALA A 85 3.25 10.22 8.39
N SER A 86 3.17 11.50 8.74
CA SER A 86 2.06 12.21 9.38
C SER A 86 0.69 11.92 8.75
N TYR A 87 -0.23 11.13 9.30
CA TYR A 87 -1.63 11.14 8.86
C TYR A 87 -2.56 11.49 10.02
N LYS A 88 -3.27 12.62 9.90
CA LYS A 88 -4.15 13.15 10.97
C LYS A 88 -3.46 13.24 12.34
N GLY A 89 -2.19 13.67 12.33
CA GLY A 89 -1.38 13.85 13.54
C GLY A 89 -0.77 12.57 14.12
N GLN A 90 -0.91 11.42 13.45
CA GLN A 90 -0.29 10.16 13.88
C GLN A 90 0.68 9.63 12.83
N THR A 91 1.90 9.29 13.24
CA THR A 91 2.85 8.65 12.33
C THR A 91 2.34 7.26 11.95
N CYS A 92 2.13 7.06 10.66
CA CYS A 92 1.57 5.85 10.09
C CYS A 92 2.42 5.33 8.94
N LEU A 93 2.42 4.02 8.74
CA LEU A 93 2.75 3.44 7.44
C LEU A 93 1.51 3.50 6.54
N ILE A 94 1.61 4.15 5.39
CA ILE A 94 0.50 4.37 4.45
C ILE A 94 0.75 3.54 3.20
N ASP A 95 -0.28 2.82 2.75
CA ASP A 95 -0.25 1.98 1.54
C ASP A 95 -1.36 2.43 0.57
N TRP A 96 -0.96 2.78 -0.65
CA TRP A 96 -1.81 3.36 -1.69
C TRP A 96 -2.30 2.28 -2.65
N LYS A 97 -3.61 2.02 -2.66
CA LYS A 97 -4.21 0.97 -3.50
C LYS A 97 -5.26 1.51 -4.44
N THR A 98 -5.06 1.33 -5.74
CA THR A 98 -6.11 1.62 -6.72
C THR A 98 -7.22 0.57 -6.66
N SER A 99 -8.46 0.98 -6.90
CA SER A 99 -9.62 0.10 -6.86
C SER A 99 -10.70 0.53 -7.84
N LYS A 100 -11.25 -0.43 -8.58
CA LYS A 100 -12.44 -0.20 -9.42
C LYS A 100 -13.75 -0.23 -8.61
N LYS A 101 -13.74 -0.87 -7.44
CA LYS A 101 -14.91 -1.03 -6.58
C LYS A 101 -14.75 -0.21 -5.29
N PRO A 102 -15.81 0.48 -4.82
CA PRO A 102 -15.77 1.16 -3.54
C PRO A 102 -15.53 0.16 -2.41
N LYS A 103 -14.81 0.62 -1.39
CA LYS A 103 -14.59 -0.10 -0.13
C LYS A 103 -15.20 0.75 0.98
N TYR A 104 -15.88 0.12 1.93
CA TYR A 104 -16.61 0.83 2.98
C TYR A 104 -16.05 0.53 4.36
N LYS A 105 -15.39 -0.63 4.52
CA LYS A 105 -14.77 -1.06 5.78
C LYS A 105 -13.40 -1.66 5.52
N LEU A 106 -12.55 -1.68 6.55
CA LEU A 106 -11.22 -2.28 6.49
C LEU A 106 -11.29 -3.77 6.08
N GLN A 107 -12.33 -4.51 6.49
CA GLN A 107 -12.49 -5.92 6.08
C GLN A 107 -12.69 -6.09 4.56
N ASP A 108 -13.14 -5.06 3.86
CA ASP A 108 -13.29 -5.10 2.39
C ASP A 108 -11.93 -5.02 1.67
N CYS A 109 -10.85 -4.72 2.40
CA CYS A 109 -9.49 -4.53 1.89
C CYS A 109 -8.67 -5.83 1.87
N TYR A 110 -9.30 -6.99 2.10
CA TYR A 110 -8.65 -8.31 1.98
C TYR A 110 -7.32 -8.38 2.76
N ASP A 111 -6.21 -8.45 2.04
CA ASP A 111 -4.86 -8.68 2.57
C ASP A 111 -4.06 -7.39 2.78
N ASP A 112 -4.55 -6.23 2.34
CA ASP A 112 -3.82 -4.97 2.50
C ASP A 112 -3.44 -4.68 3.97
N PRO A 113 -4.31 -4.93 4.98
CA PRO A 113 -3.93 -4.71 6.37
C PRO A 113 -2.80 -5.65 6.84
N VAL A 114 -2.75 -6.87 6.30
CA VAL A 114 -1.68 -7.84 6.58
C VAL A 114 -0.36 -7.38 5.94
N GLN A 115 -0.42 -6.82 4.73
CA GLN A 115 0.74 -6.23 4.06
C GLN A 115 1.32 -5.06 4.86
N ILE A 116 0.47 -4.14 5.33
CA ILE A 116 0.91 -3.05 6.22
C ILE A 116 1.61 -3.61 7.46
N ALA A 117 1.01 -4.59 8.14
CA ALA A 117 1.61 -5.18 9.34
C ALA A 117 2.98 -5.83 9.05
N ALA A 118 3.12 -6.50 7.90
CA ALA A 118 4.40 -7.07 7.47
C ALA A 118 5.48 -5.98 7.30
N TYR A 119 5.15 -4.86 6.65
CA TYR A 119 6.08 -3.74 6.46
C TYR A 119 6.41 -3.01 7.76
N VAL A 120 5.43 -2.80 8.63
CA VAL A 120 5.67 -2.23 9.97
C VAL A 120 6.62 -3.12 10.77
N GLY A 121 6.41 -4.44 10.78
CA GLY A 121 7.31 -5.38 11.44
C GLY A 121 8.74 -5.32 10.89
N ALA A 122 8.89 -5.28 9.56
CA ALA A 122 10.20 -5.19 8.92
C ALA A 122 10.91 -3.86 9.21
N TYR A 123 10.19 -2.74 9.09
CA TYR A 123 10.72 -1.42 9.38
C TYR A 123 11.20 -1.35 10.84
N ASN A 124 10.34 -1.70 11.80
CA ASN A 124 10.66 -1.65 13.22
C ASN A 124 11.78 -2.60 13.65
N SER A 125 12.06 -3.66 12.88
CA SER A 125 13.18 -4.59 13.15
C SER A 125 14.55 -4.05 12.75
N SER A 126 14.60 -2.95 11.99
CA SER A 126 15.84 -2.38 11.48
C SER A 126 16.60 -1.63 12.58
N SER A 127 17.92 -1.85 12.69
CA SER A 127 18.77 -1.38 13.80
C SER A 127 18.87 0.13 13.98
N GLY A 128 18.35 0.93 13.04
CA GLY A 128 18.35 2.39 13.08
C GLY A 128 17.04 3.04 13.53
N VAL A 129 15.97 2.26 13.72
CA VAL A 129 14.64 2.81 14.03
C VAL A 129 14.57 3.17 15.51
N LYS A 130 14.50 4.49 15.80
CA LYS A 130 14.40 5.02 17.17
C LYS A 130 12.97 5.04 17.69
N ASN A 131 12.00 5.32 16.83
CA ASN A 131 10.58 5.39 17.14
C ASN A 131 9.84 4.33 16.34
N GLN A 132 9.19 3.40 17.04
CA GLN A 132 8.44 2.35 16.38
C GLN A 132 7.15 2.90 15.77
N ILE A 133 6.83 2.43 14.56
CA ILE A 133 5.54 2.67 13.94
C ILE A 133 4.55 1.64 14.49
N VAL A 134 3.41 2.10 14.99
CA VAL A 134 2.34 1.23 15.52
C VAL A 134 1.01 1.42 14.81
N ASN A 135 0.91 2.44 13.94
CA ASN A 135 -0.28 2.75 13.17
C ASN A 135 -0.04 2.55 11.67
N GLY A 136 -1.10 2.28 10.94
CA GLY A 136 -1.07 2.22 9.48
C GLY A 136 -2.35 2.74 8.84
N VAL A 137 -2.32 2.97 7.53
CA VAL A 137 -3.48 3.43 6.76
C VAL A 137 -3.51 2.73 5.41
N VAL A 138 -4.61 2.03 5.11
CA VAL A 138 -4.88 1.56 3.75
C VAL A 138 -5.68 2.63 3.03
N VAL A 139 -5.17 3.17 1.92
CA VAL A 139 -5.87 4.18 1.12
C VAL A 139 -6.38 3.55 -0.17
N LYS A 140 -7.70 3.58 -0.37
CA LYS A 140 -8.37 3.07 -1.57
C LYS A 140 -8.70 4.20 -2.53
N ILE A 141 -7.97 4.26 -3.65
CA ILE A 141 -8.04 5.27 -4.69
C ILE A 141 -8.91 4.76 -5.84
N TYR A 142 -9.91 5.52 -6.26
CA TYR A 142 -10.95 5.03 -7.17
C TYR A 142 -10.79 5.51 -8.60
N HIS A 143 -10.85 4.59 -9.56
CA HIS A 143 -10.71 4.88 -11.00
C HIS A 143 -11.80 5.81 -11.57
N ASN A 144 -12.90 6.01 -10.85
CA ASN A 144 -13.98 6.92 -11.26
C ASN A 144 -13.82 8.35 -10.72
N GLY A 145 -12.75 8.64 -9.96
CA GLY A 145 -12.52 9.95 -9.36
C GLY A 145 -13.35 10.26 -8.12
N LYS A 146 -14.10 9.29 -7.57
CA LYS A 146 -14.72 9.46 -6.25
C LYS A 146 -13.63 9.66 -5.19
N PRO A 147 -13.87 10.45 -4.12
CA PRO A 147 -12.91 10.63 -3.04
C PRO A 147 -12.42 9.28 -2.49
N ALA A 148 -11.10 9.17 -2.29
CA ALA A 148 -10.47 7.98 -1.77
C ALA A 148 -10.96 7.68 -0.35
N SER A 149 -10.93 6.40 0.03
CA SER A 149 -11.24 5.96 1.39
C SER A 149 -9.96 5.62 2.13
N ALA A 150 -9.72 6.24 3.27
CA ALA A 150 -8.59 5.95 4.15
C ALA A 150 -9.05 5.13 5.36
N PHE A 151 -8.53 3.92 5.49
CA PHE A 151 -8.86 3.01 6.60
C PHE A 151 -7.67 2.93 7.57
N GLN A 152 -7.83 3.57 8.73
CA GLN A 152 -6.80 3.57 9.77
C GLN A 152 -6.74 2.22 10.50
N ILE A 153 -5.52 1.78 10.76
CA ILE A 153 -5.14 0.60 11.54
C ILE A 153 -4.43 1.13 12.78
N ASN A 154 -5.06 1.01 13.95
CA ASN A 154 -4.44 1.33 15.23
C ASN A 154 -3.57 0.16 15.73
N ASP A 155 -2.83 0.39 16.81
CA ASP A 155 -1.92 -0.62 17.40
C ASP A 155 -2.61 -1.97 17.69
N PHE A 156 -3.83 -1.97 18.27
CA PHE A 156 -4.56 -3.20 18.53
C PHE A 156 -4.83 -4.02 17.26
N MET A 157 -5.31 -3.36 16.19
CA MET A 157 -5.53 -4.01 14.90
C MET A 157 -4.19 -4.41 14.25
N MET A 158 -3.14 -3.59 14.39
CA MET A 158 -1.81 -3.88 13.87
C MET A 158 -1.27 -5.19 14.44
N GLN A 159 -1.39 -5.41 15.75
CA GLN A 159 -0.98 -6.65 16.40
C GLN A 159 -1.81 -7.86 15.91
N PHE A 160 -3.11 -7.66 15.66
CA PHE A 160 -3.95 -8.70 15.08
C PHE A 160 -3.48 -9.10 13.68
N TYR A 161 -3.24 -8.12 12.80
CA TYR A 161 -2.78 -8.39 11.43
C TYR A 161 -1.33 -8.88 11.37
N TRP A 162 -0.48 -8.47 12.31
CA TRP A 162 0.87 -9.01 12.47
C TRP A 162 0.85 -10.52 12.75
N ARG A 163 -0.02 -10.99 13.64
CA ARG A 163 -0.19 -12.44 13.87
C ARG A 163 -0.65 -13.16 12.60
N LYS A 164 -1.59 -12.58 11.85
CA LYS A 164 -2.05 -13.12 10.56
C LYS A 164 -0.93 -13.17 9.52
N TRP A 165 -0.04 -12.19 9.50
CA TRP A 165 1.16 -12.21 8.66
C TRP A 165 2.11 -13.34 9.06
N LEU A 166 2.42 -13.49 10.35
CA LEU A 166 3.30 -14.55 10.84
C LEU A 166 2.78 -15.94 10.52
N GLU A 167 1.47 -16.18 10.64
CA GLU A 167 0.83 -17.43 10.21
C GLU A 167 1.11 -17.73 8.71
N ARG A 168 0.98 -16.72 7.84
CA ARG A 168 1.23 -16.87 6.39
C ARG A 168 2.71 -17.08 6.08
N LEU A 169 3.60 -16.38 6.79
CA LEU A 169 5.03 -16.52 6.61
C LEU A 169 5.52 -17.92 7.02
N ALA A 170 5.00 -18.46 8.12
CA ALA A 170 5.29 -19.83 8.54
C ALA A 170 4.85 -20.85 7.48
N LEU A 171 3.61 -20.73 6.98
CA LEU A 171 3.10 -21.59 5.90
C LEU A 171 3.98 -21.53 4.64
N TYR A 172 4.45 -20.33 4.28
CA TYR A 172 5.37 -20.17 3.15
C TYR A 172 6.68 -20.92 3.38
N HIS A 173 7.29 -20.79 4.57
CA HIS A 173 8.52 -21.50 4.89
C HIS A 173 8.35 -23.03 4.89
N ASP A 174 7.21 -23.54 5.34
CA ASP A 174 6.91 -24.97 5.30
C ASP A 174 6.80 -25.48 3.85
N ILE A 175 6.11 -24.74 2.98
CA ILE A 175 5.96 -25.07 1.55
C ILE A 175 7.34 -25.08 0.86
N VAL A 176 8.14 -24.03 1.07
CA VAL A 176 9.47 -23.93 0.45
C VAL A 176 10.38 -25.05 0.93
N SER A 177 10.38 -25.33 2.24
CA SER A 177 11.20 -26.40 2.84
C SER A 177 10.83 -27.78 2.31
N ASN A 178 9.54 -28.05 2.08
CA ASN A 178 9.07 -29.31 1.49
C ASN A 178 9.45 -29.45 0.01
N ASN A 179 9.41 -28.36 -0.77
CA ASN A 179 9.79 -28.37 -2.19
C ASN A 179 11.30 -28.48 -2.42
N THR A 180 12.14 -28.07 -1.44
CA THR A 180 13.60 -28.25 -1.53
C THR A 180 14.08 -29.66 -1.19
N ASN A 181 13.21 -30.49 -0.59
CA ASN A 181 13.52 -31.86 -0.19
C ASN A 181 13.01 -32.92 -1.21
N THR A 182 12.48 -32.49 -2.36
CA THR A 182 12.05 -33.31 -3.50
C THR A 182 12.89 -33.02 -4.73
#